data_AF-A0A970EZ99-F1
#
_entry.id   AF-A0A970EZ99-F1
#
_cell.length_a   1.000
_cell.length_b   1.000
_cell.length_c   1.000
_cell.angle_alpha   90.00
_cell.angle_beta   90.00
_cell.angle_gamma   90.00
#
_symmetry.space_group_name_H-M   'P 1'
#
loop_
_entity.id
_entity.type
_entity.pdbx_description
1 polymer ?
#
loop_
_entity_poly.entity_id
_entity_poly.type
_entity_poly.pdbx_seq_one_letter_code
_entity_poly.pdbx_strand_id
1 'polypeptide(L)'
;MIGILIMSTTALILGIILMIIEAKFGYDMDLEKEFEKLLPNYNCGVCGFDTCKGMSKAMIEDPLNYKKCKPLRGEKLRKMEDYLRKNKLI
;
A
#
# COMPACT_ATOMS: atom_id res chain seq x y z
N MET A 1 -0.63 45.34 3.91
CA MET A 1 -1.69 44.39 3.49
C MET A 1 -1.19 43.27 2.57
N ILE A 2 -0.15 43.48 1.75
CA ILE A 2 0.44 42.44 0.88
C ILE A 2 1.00 41.23 1.65
N GLY A 3 1.64 41.44 2.81
CA GLY A 3 2.21 40.34 3.61
C GLY A 3 1.18 39.32 4.11
N ILE A 4 -0.01 39.78 4.51
CA ILE A 4 -1.11 38.90 4.95
C ILE A 4 -1.59 38.03 3.78
N LEU A 5 -1.67 38.61 2.58
CA LEU A 5 -2.06 37.90 1.38
C LEU A 5 -1.10 36.73 1.10
N ILE A 6 0.21 37.01 1.09
CA ILE A 6 1.26 36.04 0.79
C ILE A 6 1.28 34.89 1.81
N MET A 7 1.20 35.22 3.11
CA MET A 7 1.18 34.19 4.16
C MET A 7 -0.08 33.34 4.10
N SER A 8 -1.24 33.95 3.85
CA SER A 8 -2.52 33.23 3.76
C SER A 8 -2.55 32.28 2.57
N THR A 9 -2.11 32.71 1.38
CA THR A 9 -2.05 31.82 0.21
C THR A 9 -1.04 30.69 0.39
N THR A 10 0.13 30.96 0.96
CA THR A 10 1.15 29.92 1.17
C THR A 10 0.67 28.87 2.16
N ALA A 11 0.06 29.29 3.26
CA ALA A 11 -0.50 28.38 4.26
C ALA A 11 -1.62 27.51 3.66
N LEU A 12 -2.49 28.09 2.84
CA LEU A 12 -3.57 27.36 2.17
C LEU A 12 -3.03 26.32 1.17
N ILE A 13 -2.02 26.67 0.37
CA ILE A 13 -1.38 25.75 -0.57
C ILE A 13 -0.74 24.58 0.17
N LEU A 14 0.05 24.85 1.21
CA LEU A 14 0.69 23.80 2.01
C LEU A 14 -0.33 22.91 2.70
N GLY A 15 -1.42 23.47 3.23
CA GLY A 15 -2.50 22.70 3.85
C GLY A 15 -3.17 21.73 2.88
N ILE A 16 -3.45 22.17 1.64
CA ILE A 16 -4.03 21.31 0.61
C ILE A 16 -3.06 20.18 0.23
N ILE A 17 -1.76 20.49 0.09
CA ILE A 17 -0.75 19.48 -0.23
C ILE A 17 -0.68 18.41 0.87
N LEU A 18 -0.63 18.83 2.13
CA LEU A 18 -0.61 17.91 3.27
C LEU A 18 -1.87 17.04 3.32
N MET A 19 -3.05 17.62 3.08
CA MET A 19 -4.31 16.88 3.02
C MET A 19 -4.28 15.76 1.96
N ILE A 20 -3.74 16.05 0.77
CA ILE A 20 -3.64 15.04 -0.31
C ILE A 20 -2.64 13.94 0.07
N ILE A 21 -1.50 14.31 0.66
CA ILE A 21 -0.47 13.35 1.09
C ILE A 21 -1.02 12.43 2.17
N GLU A 22 -1.67 12.97 3.20
CA GLU A 22 -2.25 12.16 4.28
C GLU A 22 -3.31 11.19 3.75
N ALA A 23 -4.19 11.65 2.87
CA ALA A 23 -5.22 10.79 2.28
C ALA A 23 -4.61 9.63 1.48
N LYS A 24 -3.58 9.91 0.66
CA LYS A 24 -2.92 8.87 -0.14
C LYS A 24 -2.08 7.92 0.72
N PHE A 25 -1.26 8.46 1.62
CA PHE A 25 -0.38 7.66 2.47
C PHE A 25 -1.18 6.79 3.44
N GLY A 26 -2.31 7.29 3.96
CA GLY A 26 -3.23 6.49 4.77
C GLY A 26 -3.78 5.29 4.00
N TYR A 27 -4.25 5.50 2.77
CA TYR A 27 -4.75 4.42 1.92
C TYR A 27 -3.68 3.36 1.63
N ASP A 28 -2.47 3.78 1.27
CA ASP A 28 -1.35 2.87 0.99
C ASP A 28 -0.96 2.06 2.25
N MET A 29 -0.91 2.70 3.42
CA MET A 29 -0.61 2.00 4.69
C MET A 29 -1.67 0.96 5.07
N ASP A 30 -2.95 1.22 4.81
CA ASP A 30 -4.02 0.29 5.11
C ASP A 30 -3.98 -0.92 4.16
N LEU A 31 -3.73 -0.68 2.87
CA LEU A 31 -3.48 -1.74 1.89
C LEU A 31 -2.27 -2.59 2.25
N GLU A 32 -1.17 -1.97 2.67
CA GLU A 32 0.05 -2.67 3.10
C GLU A 32 -0.26 -3.70 4.19
N LYS A 33 -1.01 -3.26 5.22
CA LYS A 33 -1.39 -4.11 6.36
C LYS A 33 -2.32 -5.25 5.93
N GLU A 34 -3.29 -4.99 5.08
CA GLU A 34 -4.21 -6.03 4.60
C GLU A 34 -3.49 -7.07 3.75
N PHE A 35 -2.59 -6.65 2.86
CA PHE A 35 -1.74 -7.57 2.11
C PHE A 35 -0.80 -8.37 3.02
N GLU A 36 -0.16 -7.75 3.99
CA GLU A 36 0.72 -8.43 4.95
C GLU A 36 -0.04 -9.51 5.75
N LYS A 37 -1.28 -9.24 6.17
CA LYS A 37 -2.14 -10.23 6.86
C LYS A 37 -2.50 -11.43 5.99
N LEU A 38 -2.72 -11.21 4.69
CA LEU A 38 -3.04 -12.27 3.73
C LEU A 38 -1.80 -13.09 3.33
N LEU A 39 -0.61 -12.53 3.49
CA LEU A 39 0.63 -13.22 3.22
C LEU A 39 0.94 -14.31 4.27
N PRO A 40 1.78 -15.31 3.92
CA PRO A 40 2.10 -16.40 4.83
C PRO A 40 2.96 -16.01 6.05
N ASN A 41 3.55 -14.80 6.06
CA ASN A 41 4.39 -14.26 7.14
C ASN A 41 5.63 -15.11 7.50
N TYR A 42 6.14 -15.89 6.55
CA TYR A 42 7.37 -16.68 6.75
C TYR A 42 8.65 -15.86 6.65
N ASN A 43 8.62 -14.65 6.08
CA ASN A 43 9.80 -13.79 5.87
C ASN A 43 10.99 -14.53 5.25
N CYS A 44 10.71 -15.42 4.29
CA CYS A 44 11.70 -16.35 3.73
C CYS A 44 12.60 -15.76 2.63
N GLY A 45 12.34 -14.55 2.14
CA GLY A 45 13.15 -13.90 1.11
C GLY A 45 13.05 -14.47 -0.32
N VAL A 46 12.41 -15.64 -0.51
CA VAL A 46 12.45 -16.39 -1.78
C VAL A 46 11.77 -15.64 -2.95
N CYS A 47 10.86 -14.71 -2.67
CA CYS A 47 10.19 -13.89 -3.68
C CYS A 47 11.01 -12.67 -4.16
N GLY A 48 12.21 -12.43 -3.59
CA GLY A 48 13.07 -11.29 -3.92
C GLY A 48 12.86 -10.05 -3.03
N PHE A 49 12.09 -10.17 -1.95
CA PHE A 49 11.89 -9.12 -0.94
C PHE A 49 12.33 -9.62 0.43
N ASP A 50 13.00 -8.78 1.21
CA ASP A 50 13.60 -9.15 2.51
C ASP A 50 12.58 -9.72 3.51
N THR A 51 11.34 -9.21 3.47
CA THR A 51 10.26 -9.61 4.37
C THR A 51 8.92 -9.68 3.65
N CYS A 52 7.93 -10.35 4.26
CA CYS A 52 6.55 -10.34 3.80
C CYS A 52 5.97 -8.92 3.79
N LYS A 53 6.41 -8.04 4.69
CA LYS A 53 6.10 -6.61 4.66
C LYS A 53 6.73 -5.89 3.47
N GLY A 54 7.98 -6.21 3.13
CA GLY A 54 8.60 -5.71 1.90
C GLY A 54 7.83 -6.11 0.65
N MET A 55 7.29 -7.34 0.65
CA MET A 55 6.43 -7.83 -0.42
C MET A 55 5.06 -7.17 -0.45
N SER A 56 4.40 -6.93 0.70
CA SER A 56 3.12 -6.21 0.74
C SER A 56 3.26 -4.79 0.22
N LYS A 57 4.37 -4.11 0.54
CA LYS A 57 4.68 -2.78 -0.02
C LYS A 57 4.83 -2.83 -1.54
N ALA A 58 5.52 -3.82 -2.09
CA ALA A 58 5.65 -4.00 -3.54
C ALA A 58 4.31 -4.36 -4.22
N MET A 59 3.37 -4.96 -3.48
CA MET A 59 2.03 -5.24 -3.97
C MET A 59 1.14 -4.01 -4.08
N ILE A 60 1.46 -2.91 -3.39
CA ILE A 60 0.76 -1.62 -3.55
C ILE A 60 1.04 -1.05 -4.94
N GLU A 61 2.28 -1.18 -5.42
CA GLU A 61 2.68 -0.71 -6.76
C GLU A 61 2.20 -1.66 -7.86
N ASP A 62 2.37 -2.98 -7.65
CA ASP A 62 1.88 -4.01 -8.56
C ASP A 62 1.28 -5.18 -7.77
N PRO A 63 -0.05 -5.28 -7.68
CA PRO A 63 -0.74 -6.35 -6.98
C PRO A 63 -0.31 -7.74 -7.47
N LEU A 64 0.09 -7.92 -8.74
CA LEU A 64 0.48 -9.23 -9.28
C LEU A 64 1.77 -9.80 -8.67
N ASN A 65 2.51 -8.99 -7.90
CA ASN A 65 3.67 -9.46 -7.16
C ASN A 65 3.35 -10.61 -6.19
N TYR A 66 2.09 -10.78 -5.75
CA TYR A 66 1.70 -11.93 -4.89
C TYR A 66 2.10 -13.29 -5.50
N LYS A 67 2.10 -13.40 -6.84
CA LYS A 67 2.42 -14.63 -7.58
C LYS A 67 3.88 -15.06 -7.41
N LYS A 68 4.78 -14.15 -7.05
CA LYS A 68 6.21 -14.45 -6.80
C LYS A 68 6.40 -15.19 -5.46
N CYS A 69 5.41 -15.16 -4.56
CA CYS A 69 5.47 -15.86 -3.28
C CYS A 69 5.22 -17.37 -3.46
N LYS A 70 6.30 -18.14 -3.60
CA LYS A 70 6.24 -19.61 -3.66
C LYS A 70 5.43 -20.29 -2.52
N PRO A 71 5.50 -19.84 -1.25
CA PRO A 71 4.73 -20.47 -0.16
C PRO A 71 3.25 -20.05 -0.13
N LEU A 72 2.83 -19.07 -0.92
CA LEU A 72 1.42 -18.68 -1.01
C LEU A 72 0.66 -19.68 -1.90
N ARG A 73 -0.01 -20.65 -1.28
CA ARG A 73 -0.73 -21.75 -1.97
C ARG A 73 -2.03 -22.12 -1.25
N GLY A 74 -2.85 -22.92 -1.92
CA GLY A 74 -4.07 -23.50 -1.37
C GLY A 74 -5.09 -22.44 -0.95
N GLU A 75 -5.64 -22.59 0.25
CA GLU A 75 -6.67 -21.70 0.77
C GLU A 75 -6.19 -20.24 0.90
N LYS A 76 -4.93 -20.00 1.29
CA LYS A 76 -4.38 -18.64 1.41
C LYS A 76 -4.28 -17.93 0.06
N LEU A 77 -3.93 -18.65 -1.00
CA LEU A 77 -3.89 -18.09 -2.36
C LEU A 77 -5.29 -17.66 -2.82
N ARG A 78 -6.30 -18.52 -2.61
CA ARG A 78 -7.70 -18.19 -2.93
C ARG A 78 -8.18 -16.96 -2.18
N LYS A 79 -7.90 -16.87 -0.87
CA LYS A 79 -8.25 -15.68 -0.06
C LYS A 79 -7.59 -14.40 -0.59
N MET A 80 -6.34 -14.48 -1.03
CA MET A 80 -5.65 -13.35 -1.65
C MET A 80 -6.30 -12.95 -2.97
N GLU A 81 -6.57 -13.89 -3.88
CA GLU A 81 -7.22 -13.61 -5.17
C GLU A 81 -8.64 -13.04 -5.00
N ASP A 82 -9.42 -13.60 -4.08
CA ASP A 82 -10.77 -13.12 -3.75
C ASP A 82 -10.73 -11.69 -3.20
N TYR A 83 -9.76 -11.38 -2.33
CA TYR A 83 -9.57 -10.02 -1.81
C TYR A 83 -9.20 -9.04 -2.93
N LEU A 84 -8.25 -9.40 -3.78
CA LEU A 84 -7.80 -8.55 -4.88
C LEU A 84 -8.92 -8.28 -5.89
N ARG A 85 -9.71 -9.31 -6.23
CA ARG A 85 -10.86 -9.18 -7.14
C ARG A 85 -11.97 -8.33 -6.53
N LYS A 86 -12.28 -8.52 -5.24
CA LYS A 86 -13.32 -7.74 -4.54
C LYS A 86 -12.98 -6.24 -4.50
N ASN A 87 -11.69 -5.91 -4.36
CA ASN A 87 -11.20 -4.54 -4.34
C ASN A 87 -10.81 -3.98 -5.73
N LYS A 88 -11.07 -4.74 -6.82
CA LYS A 88 -10.73 -4.36 -8.21
C LYS A 88 -9.25 -4.00 -8.42
N LEU A 89 -8.36 -4.68 -7.69
CA LEU A 89 -6.91 -4.51 -7.78
C LEU A 89 -6.29 -5.44 -8.84
N ILE A 90 -7.06 -6.44 -9.30
CA ILE A 90 -6.76 -7.34 -10.42
C ILE A 90 -8.04 -7.66 -11.21
#